data_AF-A0A833G9L5-F1
#
_entry.id   AF-A0A833G9L5-F1
#
_cell.length_a   1.000
_cell.length_b   1.000
_cell.length_c   1.000
_cell.angle_alpha   90.00
_cell.angle_beta   90.00
_cell.angle_gamma   90.00
#
_symmetry.space_group_name_H-M   'P 1'
#
loop_
_entity.id
_entity.type
_entity.pdbx_description
1 polymer ?
#
loop_
_entity_poly.entity_id
_entity_poly.type
_entity_poly.pdbx_seq_one_letter_code
_entity_poly.pdbx_strand_id
1 'polypeptide(L)'
;MRHPLLLVRQIGLRGFVGFNLIGAGMLISALIHPIYLATLVIVAANPLALWDEAGAFGAAVIGINLFNLIAGYLSVAMLTGKALALRDRSHELPALIGLPFYWLLMAVACVRALVQLVARPHHWEKTPHVGRQRPAFPPTRFRPRRRGAGGPDPRPG
;
A
#
# COMPACT_ATOMS: atom_id res chain seq x y z
N MET A 1 -13.14 5.26 -12.70
CA MET A 1 -14.03 4.11 -12.98
C MET A 1 -14.81 4.41 -14.25
N ARG A 2 -14.71 3.57 -15.29
CA ARG A 2 -15.36 3.87 -16.59
C ARG A 2 -16.82 3.39 -16.66
N HIS A 3 -17.22 2.43 -15.82
CA HIS A 3 -18.61 1.95 -15.69
C HIS A 3 -18.99 1.63 -14.23
N PRO A 4 -19.37 2.64 -13.42
CA PRO A 4 -19.70 2.45 -12.00
C PRO A 4 -20.90 1.51 -11.78
N LEU A 5 -21.87 1.50 -12.70
CA LEU A 5 -23.08 0.68 -12.63
C LEU A 5 -22.82 -0.83 -12.77
N LEU A 6 -21.79 -1.24 -13.53
CA LEU A 6 -21.39 -2.65 -13.63
C LEU A 6 -20.75 -3.15 -12.34
N LEU A 7 -19.98 -2.30 -11.67
CA LEU A 7 -19.35 -2.61 -10.39
C LEU A 7 -20.41 -2.76 -9.28
N VAL A 8 -21.41 -1.88 -9.25
CA VAL A 8 -22.54 -2.00 -8.30
C VAL A 8 -23.35 -3.28 -8.55
N ARG A 9 -23.51 -3.73 -9.80
CA ARG A 9 -24.19 -5.01 -10.09
C ARG A 9 -23.38 -6.24 -9.69
N GLN A 10 -22.04 -6.18 -9.70
CA GLN A 10 -21.18 -7.32 -9.37
C GLN A 10 -20.94 -7.48 -7.86
N ILE A 11 -20.80 -6.38 -7.12
CA ILE A 11 -20.44 -6.40 -5.69
C ILE A 11 -21.62 -5.98 -4.79
N GLY A 12 -22.73 -5.53 -5.39
CA GLY A 12 -23.87 -4.96 -4.68
C GLY A 12 -23.59 -3.54 -4.16
N LEU A 13 -24.65 -2.78 -3.86
CA LEU A 13 -24.55 -1.40 -3.36
C LEU A 13 -23.75 -1.34 -2.04
N ARG A 14 -23.92 -2.34 -1.16
CA ARG A 14 -23.18 -2.47 0.10
C ARG A 14 -21.68 -2.68 -0.13
N GLY A 15 -21.30 -3.54 -1.07
CA GLY A 15 -19.90 -3.78 -1.42
C GLY A 15 -19.24 -2.58 -2.09
N PHE A 16 -19.97 -1.87 -2.95
CA PHE A 16 -19.50 -0.62 -3.55
C PHE A 16 -19.28 0.49 -2.52
N VAL A 17 -20.23 0.69 -1.61
CA VAL A 17 -20.11 1.68 -0.53
C VAL A 17 -18.95 1.30 0.39
N GLY A 18 -18.84 0.04 0.81
CA GLY A 18 -17.72 -0.44 1.63
C GLY A 18 -16.36 -0.22 0.96
N PHE A 19 -16.23 -0.52 -0.33
CA PHE A 19 -15.00 -0.29 -1.09
C PHE A 19 -14.59 1.19 -1.11
N ASN A 20 -15.54 2.08 -1.39
CA ASN A 20 -15.28 3.52 -1.39
C ASN A 20 -14.99 4.04 0.02
N LEU A 21 -15.69 3.55 1.05
CA LEU A 21 -15.43 3.95 2.45
C LEU A 21 -14.05 3.50 2.92
N ILE A 22 -13.60 2.30 2.56
CA ILE A 22 -12.27 1.82 2.94
C ILE A 22 -11.20 2.63 2.22
N GLY A 23 -11.34 2.83 0.89
CA GLY A 23 -10.38 3.60 0.11
C GLY A 23 -10.31 5.07 0.55
N ALA A 24 -11.46 5.74 0.63
CA ALA A 24 -11.54 7.11 1.11
C ALA A 24 -11.13 7.24 2.57
N GLY A 25 -11.53 6.29 3.42
CA GLY A 25 -11.15 6.24 4.83
C GLY A 25 -9.64 6.10 5.03
N MET A 26 -8.97 5.29 4.21
CA MET A 26 -7.50 5.20 4.22
C MET A 26 -6.84 6.53 3.83
N LEU A 27 -7.36 7.21 2.80
CA LEU A 27 -6.84 8.52 2.35
C LEU A 27 -7.05 9.60 3.43
N ILE A 28 -8.26 9.66 4.00
CA ILE A 28 -8.62 10.59 5.07
C ILE A 28 -7.76 10.31 6.31
N SER A 29 -7.59 9.05 6.69
CA SER A 29 -6.74 8.65 7.82
C SER A 29 -5.29 9.11 7.61
N ALA A 30 -4.73 8.91 6.41
CA ALA A 30 -3.39 9.38 6.08
C ALA A 30 -3.25 10.91 6.20
N LEU A 31 -4.29 11.67 5.85
CA LEU A 31 -4.30 13.14 5.97
C LEU A 31 -4.53 13.64 7.41
N ILE A 32 -5.24 12.87 8.23
CA ILE A 32 -5.48 13.18 9.65
C ILE A 32 -4.25 12.84 10.50
N HIS A 33 -3.43 11.88 10.08
CA HIS A 33 -2.27 11.43 10.85
C HIS A 33 -1.27 12.55 11.25
N PRO A 34 -0.92 13.52 10.38
CA PRO A 34 -0.14 14.70 10.78
C PRO A 34 -0.80 15.53 11.89
N ILE A 35 -2.14 15.62 11.90
CA ILE A 35 -2.90 16.32 12.95
C ILE A 35 -2.73 15.59 14.28
N TYR A 36 -2.79 14.24 14.27
CA TYR A 36 -2.56 13.45 15.49
C TYR A 36 -1.15 13.66 16.06
N LEU A 37 -0.14 13.69 15.19
CA LEU A 37 1.23 14.00 15.60
C LEU A 37 1.36 15.43 16.13
N ALA A 38 0.71 16.41 15.49
CA ALA A 38 0.72 17.80 15.96
C ALA A 38 0.06 17.91 17.35
N THR A 39 -1.11 17.30 17.55
CA THR A 39 -1.77 17.25 18.87
C THR A 39 -0.88 16.60 19.92
N LEU A 40 -0.19 15.50 19.60
CA LEU A 40 0.75 14.87 20.51
C LEU A 40 1.88 15.83 20.91
N VAL A 41 2.48 16.54 19.95
CA VAL A 41 3.57 17.51 20.21
C VAL A 41 3.07 18.68 21.08
N ILE A 42 1.87 19.19 20.80
CA ILE A 42 1.28 20.29 21.57
C ILE A 42 1.01 19.85 23.01
N VAL A 43 0.39 18.67 23.20
CA VAL A 43 0.15 18.10 24.54
C VAL A 43 1.46 17.85 25.29
N ALA A 44 2.51 17.37 24.60
CA ALA A 44 3.81 17.12 25.21
C ALA A 44 4.53 18.43 25.62
N ALA A 45 4.39 19.50 24.82
CA ALA A 45 5.00 20.79 25.10
C ALA A 45 4.24 21.59 26.17
N ASN A 46 2.90 21.50 26.18
CA ASN A 46 2.06 22.15 27.17
C ASN A 46 0.82 21.29 27.48
N PRO A 47 0.91 20.43 28.52
CA PRO A 47 -0.20 19.54 28.89
C PRO A 47 -1.46 20.31 29.31
N LEU A 48 -1.29 21.50 29.89
CA LEU A 48 -2.36 22.31 30.48
C LEU A 48 -3.07 23.19 29.45
N ALA A 49 -2.39 23.63 28.39
CA ALA A 49 -2.96 24.51 27.37
C ALA A 49 -4.21 23.94 26.67
N LEU A 50 -4.29 22.62 26.53
CA LEU A 50 -5.43 21.95 25.91
C LEU A 50 -6.51 21.53 26.92
N TRP A 51 -6.16 21.39 28.20
CA TRP A 51 -7.07 20.95 29.24
C TRP A 51 -7.90 22.10 29.81
N ASP A 52 -7.31 23.30 29.92
CA ASP A 52 -7.99 24.48 30.46
C ASP A 52 -8.99 25.09 29.46
N GLU A 53 -8.64 25.13 28.17
CA GLU A 53 -9.42 25.82 27.13
C GLU A 53 -10.56 24.96 26.54
N ALA A 54 -10.44 23.63 26.54
CA ALA A 54 -11.31 22.76 25.73
C ALA A 54 -12.44 22.06 26.52
N GLY A 55 -12.47 22.19 27.85
CA GLY A 55 -13.45 21.56 28.72
C GLY A 55 -13.50 20.01 28.64
N ALA A 56 -14.55 19.41 29.21
CA ALA A 56 -14.68 17.95 29.31
C ALA A 56 -14.75 17.25 27.93
N PHE A 57 -15.33 17.91 26.93
CA PHE A 57 -15.40 17.37 25.56
C PHE A 57 -14.03 17.32 24.89
N GLY A 58 -13.24 18.40 25.00
CA GLY A 58 -11.89 18.45 24.46
C GLY A 58 -10.97 17.40 25.10
N ALA A 59 -11.05 17.25 26.42
CA ALA A 59 -10.31 16.21 27.14
C ALA A 59 -10.67 14.79 26.65
N ALA A 60 -11.95 14.51 26.41
CA ALA A 60 -12.39 13.22 25.87
C ALA A 60 -11.86 12.98 24.45
N VAL A 61 -11.91 13.99 23.57
CA VAL A 61 -11.39 13.89 22.20
C VAL A 61 -9.87 13.65 22.21
N ILE A 62 -9.12 14.37 23.05
CA ILE A 62 -7.67 14.19 23.21
C ILE A 62 -7.36 12.80 23.76
N GLY A 63 -8.11 12.32 24.76
CA GLY A 63 -7.94 10.98 25.31
C GLY A 63 -8.15 9.88 24.26
N ILE A 64 -9.23 9.98 23.48
CA ILE A 64 -9.50 9.07 22.36
C ILE A 64 -8.40 9.17 21.30
N ASN A 65 -7.90 10.37 21.05
CA ASN A 65 -6.81 10.62 20.09
C ASN A 65 -5.54 9.89 20.49
N LEU A 66 -5.07 10.08 21.73
CA LEU A 66 -3.88 9.43 22.27
C LEU A 66 -4.06 7.92 22.30
N PHE A 67 -5.22 7.44 22.73
CA PHE A 67 -5.52 6.01 22.73
C PHE A 67 -5.42 5.43 21.31
N ASN A 68 -6.04 6.07 20.32
CA ASN A 68 -6.00 5.63 18.92
C ASN A 68 -4.56 5.61 18.39
N LEU A 69 -3.79 6.67 18.66
CA LEU A 69 -2.40 6.76 18.25
C LEU A 69 -1.56 5.61 18.84
N ILE A 70 -1.63 5.41 20.16
CA ILE A 70 -0.89 4.35 20.85
C ILE A 70 -1.33 2.97 20.36
N ALA A 71 -2.64 2.71 20.28
CA ALA A 71 -3.18 1.44 19.82
C ALA A 71 -2.79 1.14 18.36
N GLY A 72 -2.79 2.16 17.49
CA GLY A 72 -2.39 2.04 16.10
C GLY A 72 -0.91 1.68 15.94
N TYR A 73 -0.03 2.42 16.63
CA TYR A 73 1.42 2.13 16.62
C TYR A 73 1.73 0.76 17.21
N LEU A 74 1.09 0.40 18.33
CA LEU A 74 1.28 -0.91 18.95
C LEU A 74 0.81 -2.04 18.02
N SER A 75 -0.34 -1.88 17.37
CA SER A 75 -0.86 -2.86 16.42
C SER A 75 0.11 -3.09 15.26
N VAL A 76 0.65 -2.01 14.67
CA VAL A 76 1.64 -2.10 13.59
C VAL A 76 2.93 -2.74 14.10
N ALA A 77 3.40 -2.37 15.28
CA ALA A 77 4.61 -2.93 15.87
C ALA A 77 4.48 -4.44 16.13
N MET A 78 3.35 -4.87 16.70
CA MET A 78 3.08 -6.29 16.97
C MET A 78 2.94 -7.09 15.67
N LEU A 79 2.21 -6.57 14.68
CA LEU A 79 1.98 -7.25 13.42
C LEU A 79 3.26 -7.38 12.61
N THR A 80 4.04 -6.29 12.53
CA THR A 80 5.32 -6.26 11.83
C THR A 80 6.36 -7.11 12.54
N GLY A 81 6.40 -7.06 13.88
CA GLY A 81 7.20 -7.95 14.71
C GLY A 81 6.96 -9.42 14.43
N LYS A 82 5.69 -9.85 14.43
CA LYS A 82 5.32 -11.23 14.08
C LYS A 82 5.69 -11.57 12.63
N ALA A 83 5.41 -10.67 11.69
CA ALA A 83 5.71 -10.90 10.27
C ALA A 83 7.22 -11.02 9.99
N LEU A 84 8.05 -10.23 10.66
CA LEU A 84 9.52 -10.27 10.55
C LEU A 84 10.12 -11.49 11.25
N ALA A 85 9.58 -11.87 12.42
CA ALA A 85 9.99 -13.08 13.12
C ALA A 85 9.72 -14.35 12.29
N LEU A 86 8.54 -14.43 11.63
CA LEU A 86 8.22 -15.52 10.71
C LEU A 86 9.15 -15.60 9.49
N ARG A 87 9.88 -14.52 9.18
CA ARG A 87 10.79 -14.42 8.03
C ARG A 87 12.26 -14.41 8.44
N ASP A 88 12.56 -14.57 9.72
CA ASP A 88 13.90 -14.48 10.30
C ASP A 88 14.63 -13.15 9.99
N ARG A 89 13.85 -12.05 9.92
CA ARG A 89 14.33 -10.68 9.63
C ARG A 89 14.12 -9.73 10.81
N SER A 90 14.15 -10.24 12.03
CA SER A 90 13.96 -9.44 13.26
C SER A 90 14.96 -8.27 13.39
N HIS A 91 16.13 -8.36 12.75
CA HIS A 91 17.10 -7.27 12.66
C HIS A 91 16.58 -6.01 11.95
N GLU A 92 15.48 -6.09 11.20
CA GLU A 92 14.85 -4.95 10.52
C GLU A 92 13.83 -4.21 11.40
N LEU A 93 13.57 -4.69 12.62
CA LEU A 93 12.65 -4.01 13.55
C LEU A 93 12.98 -2.54 13.82
N PRO A 94 14.25 -2.10 13.90
CA PRO A 94 14.57 -0.68 14.05
C PRO A 94 14.01 0.21 12.92
N ALA A 95 13.71 -0.35 11.75
CA ALA A 95 13.08 0.39 10.66
C ALA A 95 11.68 0.93 11.02
N LEU A 96 11.02 0.36 12.04
CA LEU A 96 9.74 0.89 12.57
C LEU A 96 9.88 2.31 13.12
N ILE A 97 11.07 2.74 13.55
CA ILE A 97 11.29 4.11 14.02
C ILE A 97 11.04 5.12 12.87
N GLY A 98 11.21 4.70 11.62
CA GLY A 98 10.90 5.49 10.43
C GLY A 98 9.41 5.55 10.07
N LEU A 99 8.53 4.77 10.69
CA LEU A 99 7.08 4.77 10.43
C LEU A 99 6.41 6.14 10.53
N PRO A 100 6.59 6.95 11.60
CA PRO A 100 6.02 8.29 11.66
C PRO A 100 6.41 9.14 10.45
N PHE A 101 7.69 9.11 10.06
CA PHE A 101 8.18 9.84 8.90
C PHE A 101 7.59 9.32 7.59
N TYR A 102 7.52 7.99 7.44
CA TYR A 102 6.87 7.34 6.30
C TYR A 102 5.40 7.74 6.16
N TRP A 103 4.66 7.82 7.27
CA TRP A 103 3.25 8.24 7.26
C TRP A 103 3.07 9.72 6.91
N LEU A 104 3.99 10.60 7.32
CA LEU A 104 3.99 11.99 6.86
C LEU A 104 4.24 12.08 5.34
N LEU A 105 5.19 11.30 4.82
CA LEU A 105 5.41 11.22 3.37
C LEU A 105 4.17 10.71 2.63
N MET A 106 3.45 9.72 3.21
CA MET A 106 2.19 9.23 2.68
C MET A 106 1.11 10.33 2.65
N ALA A 107 1.02 11.16 3.70
CA ALA A 107 0.10 12.31 3.73
C ALA A 107 0.41 13.29 2.59
N VAL A 108 1.68 13.65 2.39
CA VAL A 108 2.13 14.53 1.30
C VAL A 108 1.83 13.92 -0.07
N ALA A 109 2.10 12.63 -0.25
CA ALA A 109 1.79 11.92 -1.49
C ALA A 109 0.28 11.90 -1.76
N CYS A 110 -0.55 11.74 -0.72
CA CYS A 110 -2.01 11.77 -0.80
C CYS A 110 -2.52 13.15 -1.26
N VAL A 111 -2.03 14.24 -0.67
CA VAL A 111 -2.37 15.61 -1.11
C VAL A 111 -1.97 15.82 -2.57
N ARG A 112 -0.74 15.44 -2.94
CA ARG A 112 -0.26 15.56 -4.32
C ARG A 112 -1.13 14.76 -5.30
N ALA A 113 -1.49 13.53 -4.94
CA ALA A 113 -2.35 12.69 -5.76
C ALA A 113 -3.76 13.27 -5.90
N LEU A 114 -4.31 13.86 -4.84
CA LEU A 114 -5.61 14.54 -4.89
C LEU A 114 -5.58 15.75 -5.81
N VAL A 115 -4.55 16.60 -5.69
CA VAL A 115 -4.34 17.75 -6.59
C VAL A 115 -4.17 17.30 -8.03
N GLN A 116 -3.38 16.25 -8.27
CA GLN A 116 -3.18 15.68 -9.60
C GLN A 116 -4.46 15.07 -10.18
N LEU A 117 -5.29 14.44 -9.35
CA LEU A 117 -6.58 13.89 -9.77
C LEU A 117 -7.55 14.99 -10.20
N VAL A 118 -7.59 16.13 -9.50
CA VAL A 118 -8.46 17.27 -9.83
C VAL A 118 -7.92 18.03 -11.04
N ALA A 119 -6.63 18.37 -11.05
CA ALA A 119 -6.04 19.18 -12.11
C ALA A 119 -5.81 18.40 -13.41
N ARG A 120 -5.51 17.09 -13.31
CA ARG A 120 -5.18 16.23 -14.45
C ARG A 120 -5.64 14.78 -14.21
N PRO A 121 -6.96 14.50 -14.26
CA PRO A 121 -7.55 13.20 -13.90
C PRO A 121 -7.05 12.01 -14.72
N HIS A 122 -6.44 12.24 -15.88
CA HIS A 122 -5.87 11.20 -16.76
C HIS A 122 -4.35 11.19 -16.79
N HIS A 123 -3.69 12.00 -15.97
CA HIS A 123 -2.23 12.05 -15.91
C HIS A 123 -1.70 11.01 -14.93
N TRP A 124 -1.11 9.95 -15.48
CA TRP A 124 -0.43 8.90 -14.73
C TRP A 124 1.08 9.08 -14.88
N GLU A 125 1.78 9.36 -13.79
CA GLU A 125 3.26 9.35 -13.77
C GLU A 125 3.73 7.89 -13.81
N LYS A 126 4.11 7.42 -14.99
CA LYS A 126 4.74 6.11 -15.13
C LYS A 126 6.12 6.19 -14.49
N THR A 127 6.40 5.36 -13.48
CA THR A 127 7.78 5.15 -13.04
C THR A 127 8.58 4.63 -14.24
N PRO A 128 9.76 5.21 -14.54
CA PRO A 128 10.61 4.69 -15.61
C PRO A 128 11.05 3.28 -15.25
N HIS A 129 10.44 2.29 -15.89
CA HIS A 129 10.84 0.90 -15.75
C HIS A 129 12.04 0.67 -16.65
N VAL A 130 13.22 0.51 -16.05
CA VAL A 130 14.37 -0.01 -16.78
C VAL A 130 14.10 -1.49 -17.01
N GLY A 131 13.69 -1.84 -18.23
CA GLY A 131 13.43 -3.23 -18.60
C GLY A 131 14.69 -4.05 -18.37
N ARG A 132 14.61 -5.07 -17.50
CA ARG A 132 15.67 -6.05 -17.33
C ARG A 132 15.93 -6.67 -18.71
N GLN A 133 17.11 -6.42 -19.29
CA GLN A 133 17.47 -6.99 -20.58
C GLN A 133 17.34 -8.51 -20.47
N ARG A 134 16.40 -9.08 -21.23
CA ARG A 134 16.33 -10.54 -21.35
C ARG A 134 17.61 -10.97 -22.05
N PRO A 135 18.41 -11.90 -21.50
CA PRO A 135 19.54 -12.46 -22.24
C PRO A 135 19.03 -12.98 -23.58
N ALA A 136 19.73 -12.62 -24.66
CA ALA A 136 19.36 -13.03 -26.00
C ALA A 136 19.21 -14.55 -26.03
N PHE A 137 18.00 -15.03 -26.34
CA PHE A 137 17.78 -16.47 -26.52
C PHE A 137 18.64 -16.90 -27.71
N PRO A 138 19.54 -17.90 -27.56
CA PRO A 138 20.30 -18.42 -28.69
C PRO A 138 19.31 -18.88 -29.76
N PRO A 139 19.53 -18.58 -31.05
CA PRO A 139 18.63 -19.04 -32.10
C PRO A 139 18.56 -20.56 -32.03
N THR A 140 17.38 -21.08 -31.68
CA THR A 140 17.08 -22.51 -31.75
C THR A 140 17.22 -22.91 -33.21
N ARG A 141 18.35 -23.54 -33.55
CA ARG A 141 18.54 -24.17 -34.86
C ARG A 141 17.49 -25.28 -34.97
N PHE A 142 16.40 -24.99 -35.66
CA PHE A 142 15.43 -26.00 -36.04
C PHE A 142 16.15 -27.00 -36.95
N ARG A 143 16.53 -28.14 -36.40
CA ARG A 143 17.11 -29.24 -37.17
C ARG A 143 15.94 -30.07 -37.70
N PRO A 144 15.65 -30.07 -39.02
CA PRO A 144 14.59 -30.90 -39.55
C PRO A 144 14.93 -32.36 -39.25
N ARG A 145 14.01 -33.05 -38.58
CA ARG A 145 14.12 -34.49 -38.34
C ARG A 145 14.15 -35.15 -39.72
N ARG A 146 15.31 -35.71 -40.11
CA ARG A 146 15.46 -36.55 -41.31
C ARG A 146 14.38 -37.63 -41.23
N ARG A 147 13.32 -37.51 -42.05
CA ARG A 147 12.37 -38.60 -42.27
C ARG A 147 13.19 -39.75 -42.85
N GLY A 148 13.14 -40.90 -42.18
CA GLY A 148 13.86 -42.09 -42.58
C GLY A 148 13.57 -42.42 -44.04
N ALA A 149 14.62 -42.63 -44.81
CA ALA A 149 14.52 -43.36 -46.06
C ALA A 149 14.13 -44.79 -45.68
N GLY A 150 12.86 -45.12 -45.88
CA GLY A 150 12.40 -46.50 -45.90
C GLY A 150 13.00 -47.17 -47.13
N GLY A 151 14.12 -47.85 -46.96
CA GLY A 151 14.61 -48.86 -47.89
C GLY A 151 14.09 -50.22 -47.42
N PRO A 152 13.51 -51.06 -48.30
CA PRO A 152 13.02 -52.38 -47.91
C PRO A 152 14.20 -53.30 -47.56
N ASP A 153 14.02 -54.01 -46.45
CA ASP A 153 14.88 -55.06 -45.92
C ASP A 153 14.85 -56.31 -46.83
N PRO A 154 15.98 -56.82 -47.35
CA PRO A 154 15.98 -58.05 -48.13
C PRO A 154 15.87 -59.26 -47.18
N ARG A 155 14.71 -59.92 -47.18
CA ARG A 155 14.51 -61.20 -46.47
C ARG A 155 15.37 -62.31 -47.11
N PRO A 156 15.89 -63.26 -46.32
CA PRO A 156 16.56 -64.45 -46.84
C PRO A 156 15.52 -65.52 -47.20
N GLY A 157 15.66 -66.11 -48.39
CA GLY A 157 14.85 -67.21 -48.90
C GLY A 157 15.36 -67.65 -50.26
#